data_AF-A0A0S8JXW6-F1
#
_entry.id   AF-A0A0S8JXW6-F1
#
_cell.length_a   1.000
_cell.length_b   1.000
_cell.length_c   1.000
_cell.angle_alpha   90.00
_cell.angle_beta   90.00
_cell.angle_gamma   90.00
#
_symmetry.space_group_name_H-M   'P 1'
#
loop_
_entity.id
_entity.type
_entity.pdbx_description
1 polymer ?
#
loop_
_entity_poly.entity_id
_entity_poly.type
_entity_poly.pdbx_seq_one_letter_code
_entity_poly.pdbx_strand_id
1 'polypeptide(L)'
;MKSVTEKSANTRLNDVKKIAAAIDAEIRALSVLNTASGRAVRRKYSQRLRQARPEFMLNLAQTLINEYGHRWVAYELIRDHKDTFEHIGKAELEELGRGINSWWTVDSFARTLAGPAWLRRQISDELIIKWARSKD
;
A
#
# COMPACT_ATOMS: atom_id res chain seq x y z
N MET A 1 9.55 -5.62 31.51
CA MET A 1 9.49 -4.57 30.44
C MET A 1 8.96 -5.03 29.08
N LYS A 2 8.77 -6.34 28.78
CA LYS A 2 8.21 -6.80 27.48
C LYS A 2 6.70 -6.52 27.28
N SER A 3 5.92 -6.47 28.37
CA SER A 3 4.45 -6.40 28.34
C SER A 3 3.83 -5.09 27.77
N VAL A 4 4.48 -3.94 27.94
CA VAL A 4 3.92 -2.65 27.49
C VAL A 4 4.13 -2.44 25.98
N THR A 5 5.28 -2.84 25.45
CA THR A 5 5.64 -2.72 24.03
C THR A 5 4.79 -3.65 23.16
N GLU A 6 4.56 -4.89 23.60
CA GLU A 6 3.71 -5.86 22.91
C GLU A 6 2.24 -5.42 22.87
N LYS A 7 1.71 -4.88 23.98
CA LYS A 7 0.33 -4.40 24.04
C LYS A 7 0.11 -3.21 23.10
N SER A 8 1.06 -2.27 23.04
CA SER A 8 1.02 -1.12 22.13
C SER A 8 1.12 -1.51 20.65
N ALA A 9 1.92 -2.52 20.32
CA ALA A 9 2.01 -3.06 18.96
C ALA A 9 0.70 -3.77 18.56
N ASN A 10 0.13 -4.57 19.46
CA ASN A 10 -1.12 -5.30 19.22
C ASN A 10 -2.32 -4.35 19.01
N THR A 11 -2.40 -3.26 19.79
CA THR A 11 -3.41 -2.21 19.57
C THR A 11 -3.28 -1.58 18.18
N ARG A 12 -2.05 -1.22 17.77
CA ARG A 12 -1.81 -0.64 16.44
C ARG A 12 -2.18 -1.57 15.29
N LEU A 13 -1.89 -2.87 15.42
CA LEU A 13 -2.29 -3.88 14.44
C LEU A 13 -3.81 -4.05 14.37
N ASN A 14 -4.50 -4.03 15.52
CA ASN A 14 -5.96 -4.05 15.55
C ASN A 14 -6.56 -2.82 14.88
N ASP A 15 -5.95 -1.64 15.04
CA ASP A 15 -6.41 -0.42 14.37
C ASP A 15 -6.19 -0.50 12.85
N VAL A 16 -5.06 -1.05 12.39
CA VAL A 16 -4.83 -1.32 10.96
C VAL A 16 -5.93 -2.21 10.39
N LYS A 17 -6.23 -3.34 11.03
CA LYS A 17 -7.26 -4.29 10.57
C LYS A 17 -8.64 -3.66 10.54
N LYS A 18 -9.01 -2.90 11.57
CA LYS A 18 -10.29 -2.16 11.61
C LYS A 18 -10.42 -1.18 10.45
N ILE A 19 -9.36 -0.44 10.13
CA ILE A 19 -9.39 0.51 9.02
C ILE A 19 -9.44 -0.20 7.68
N ALA A 20 -8.68 -1.28 7.49
CA ALA A 20 -8.72 -2.08 6.27
C ALA A 20 -10.13 -2.65 6.03
N ALA A 21 -10.75 -3.22 7.07
CA ALA A 21 -12.12 -3.73 7.01
C ALA A 21 -13.14 -2.62 6.67
N ALA A 22 -12.96 -1.41 7.22
CA ALA A 22 -13.83 -0.28 6.91
C ALA A 22 -13.68 0.19 5.46
N ILE A 23 -12.46 0.23 4.92
CA ILE A 23 -12.20 0.52 3.51
C ILE A 23 -12.86 -0.53 2.61
N ASP A 24 -12.66 -1.83 2.91
CA ASP A 24 -13.27 -2.92 2.14
C ASP A 24 -14.80 -2.83 2.16
N ALA A 25 -15.39 -2.64 3.34
CA ALA A 25 -16.84 -2.50 3.48
C ALA A 25 -17.38 -1.31 2.67
N GLU A 26 -16.72 -0.16 2.72
CA GLU A 26 -17.12 1.01 1.93
C GLU A 26 -16.99 0.78 0.43
N ILE A 27 -15.93 0.10 -0.04
CA ILE A 27 -15.76 -0.25 -1.46
C ILE A 27 -16.85 -1.22 -1.91
N ARG A 28 -17.15 -2.25 -1.11
CA ARG A 28 -18.19 -3.25 -1.40
C ARG A 28 -19.60 -2.65 -1.40
N ALA A 29 -19.83 -1.61 -0.63
CA ALA A 29 -21.11 -0.90 -0.57
C ALA A 29 -21.33 0.10 -1.71
N LEU A 30 -20.34 0.30 -2.61
CA LEU A 30 -20.50 1.20 -3.75
C LEU A 30 -21.55 0.65 -4.72
N SER A 31 -22.54 1.49 -5.06
CA SER A 31 -23.58 1.16 -6.05
C SER A 31 -23.00 0.89 -7.45
N VAL A 32 -21.86 1.49 -7.77
CA VAL A 32 -21.09 1.24 -9.00
C VAL A 32 -19.62 1.10 -8.64
N LEU A 33 -19.05 -0.07 -8.92
CA LEU A 33 -17.62 -0.31 -8.74
C LEU A 33 -16.84 0.13 -9.98
N ASN A 34 -16.25 1.31 -9.91
CA ASN A 34 -15.35 1.82 -10.94
C ASN A 34 -14.20 2.60 -10.31
N THR A 35 -13.24 3.03 -11.14
CA THR A 35 -12.06 3.77 -10.66
C THR A 35 -12.44 5.08 -9.95
N ALA A 36 -13.49 5.78 -10.39
CA ALA A 36 -13.87 7.05 -9.79
C ALA A 36 -14.46 6.87 -8.39
N SER A 37 -15.35 5.90 -8.21
CA SER A 37 -15.97 5.59 -6.92
C SER A 37 -14.96 4.99 -5.93
N GLY A 38 -14.09 4.08 -6.38
CA GLY A 38 -12.98 3.58 -5.56
C GLY A 38 -12.02 4.69 -5.11
N ARG A 39 -11.68 5.64 -6.00
CA ARG A 39 -10.87 6.82 -5.65
C ARG A 39 -11.54 7.74 -4.63
N ALA A 40 -12.87 7.83 -4.64
CA ALA A 40 -13.59 8.63 -3.65
C ALA A 40 -13.37 8.06 -2.24
N VAL A 41 -13.52 6.75 -2.06
CA VAL A 41 -13.20 6.05 -0.80
C VAL A 41 -11.73 6.28 -0.45
N ARG A 42 -10.82 6.00 -1.38
CA ARG A 42 -9.38 6.17 -1.15
C ARG A 42 -9.03 7.58 -0.68
N ARG A 43 -9.53 8.64 -1.32
CA ARG A 43 -9.28 10.04 -0.95
C ARG A 43 -9.79 10.39 0.46
N LYS A 44 -10.97 9.89 0.84
CA LYS A 44 -11.50 10.04 2.21
C LYS A 44 -10.52 9.47 3.23
N TYR A 45 -9.98 8.29 2.99
CA TYR A 45 -8.99 7.67 3.89
C TYR A 45 -7.62 8.34 3.83
N SER A 46 -7.15 8.82 2.67
CA SER A 46 -5.95 9.65 2.56
C SER A 46 -6.02 10.90 3.45
N GLN A 47 -7.19 11.57 3.49
CA GLN A 47 -7.40 12.74 4.35
C GLN A 47 -7.38 12.36 5.84
N ARG A 48 -8.13 11.31 6.20
CA ARG A 48 -8.22 10.82 7.58
C ARG A 48 -6.87 10.36 8.14
N LEU A 49 -6.03 9.78 7.29
CA LEU A 49 -4.75 9.17 7.67
C LEU A 49 -3.55 10.06 7.36
N ARG A 50 -3.77 11.36 7.10
CA ARG A 50 -2.71 12.29 6.69
C ARG A 50 -1.52 12.39 7.67
N GLN A 51 -1.76 12.13 8.95
CA GLN A 51 -0.73 12.17 10.01
C GLN A 51 -0.34 10.77 10.50
N ALA A 52 -0.78 9.72 9.81
CA ALA A 52 -0.39 8.37 10.16
C ALA A 52 1.11 8.16 9.91
N ARG A 53 1.76 7.38 10.76
CA ARG A 53 3.19 7.08 10.57
C ARG A 53 3.40 6.15 9.37
N PRO A 54 4.55 6.22 8.69
CA PRO A 54 4.87 5.35 7.55
C PRO A 54 4.60 3.86 7.78
N GLU A 55 4.98 3.34 8.95
CA GLU A 55 4.82 1.91 9.25
C GLU A 55 3.36 1.52 9.43
N PHE A 56 2.50 2.43 9.90
CA PHE A 56 1.06 2.20 9.96
C PHE A 56 0.48 2.08 8.55
N MET A 57 0.87 3.00 7.66
CA MET A 57 0.40 3.04 6.28
C MET A 57 0.87 1.82 5.47
N LEU A 58 2.12 1.37 5.69
CA LEU A 58 2.66 0.15 5.07
C LEU A 58 1.91 -1.11 5.53
N ASN A 59 1.66 -1.24 6.84
CA ASN A 59 0.87 -2.36 7.37
C ASN A 59 -0.56 -2.32 6.82
N LEU A 60 -1.18 -1.15 6.74
CA LEU A 60 -2.51 -0.98 6.14
C LEU A 60 -2.53 -1.39 4.66
N ALA A 61 -1.54 -0.97 3.88
CA ALA A 61 -1.42 -1.36 2.47
C ALA A 61 -1.27 -2.88 2.32
N GLN A 62 -0.42 -3.52 3.14
CA GLN A 62 -0.25 -4.98 3.14
C GLN A 62 -1.55 -5.70 3.52
N THR A 63 -2.26 -5.25 4.55
CA THR A 63 -3.56 -5.82 4.94
C THR A 63 -4.59 -5.69 3.82
N LEU A 64 -4.68 -4.52 3.17
CA LEU A 64 -5.58 -4.31 2.03
C LEU A 64 -5.26 -5.24 0.85
N ILE A 65 -3.98 -5.48 0.57
CA ILE A 65 -3.55 -6.38 -0.50
C ILE A 65 -3.86 -7.84 -0.15
N ASN A 66 -3.42 -8.29 1.03
CA ASN A 66 -3.39 -9.71 1.37
C ASN A 66 -4.74 -10.24 1.85
N GLU A 67 -5.51 -9.45 2.58
CA GLU A 67 -6.79 -9.90 3.16
C GLU A 67 -7.99 -9.56 2.27
N TYR A 68 -7.91 -8.47 1.49
CA TYR A 68 -9.07 -7.94 0.75
C TYR A 68 -8.87 -7.82 -0.76
N GLY A 69 -7.64 -7.99 -1.27
CA GLY A 69 -7.34 -7.86 -2.71
C GLY A 69 -7.36 -6.43 -3.26
N HIS A 70 -7.40 -5.41 -2.39
CA HIS A 70 -7.51 -3.99 -2.77
C HIS A 70 -6.16 -3.35 -3.15
N ARG A 71 -5.39 -4.03 -4.01
CA ARG A 71 -4.00 -3.67 -4.33
C ARG A 71 -3.85 -2.28 -4.92
N TRP A 72 -4.72 -1.89 -5.84
CA TRP A 72 -4.68 -0.56 -6.43
C TRP A 72 -4.98 0.56 -5.40
N VAL A 73 -5.94 0.36 -4.49
CA VAL A 73 -6.23 1.31 -3.41
C VAL A 73 -5.05 1.41 -2.45
N ALA A 74 -4.45 0.28 -2.09
CA ALA A 74 -3.25 0.24 -1.26
C ALA A 74 -2.09 1.04 -1.87
N TYR A 75 -1.81 0.85 -3.16
CA TYR A 75 -0.75 1.57 -3.86
C TYR A 75 -1.01 3.08 -3.90
N GLU A 76 -2.22 3.51 -4.23
CA GLU A 76 -2.56 4.94 -4.24
C GLU A 76 -2.51 5.57 -2.84
N LEU A 77 -2.88 4.84 -1.78
CA LEU A 77 -2.73 5.31 -0.40
C LEU A 77 -1.26 5.58 -0.03
N ILE A 78 -0.35 4.68 -0.42
CA ILE A 78 1.09 4.88 -0.20
C ILE A 78 1.58 6.05 -1.04
N ARG A 79 1.27 6.08 -2.34
CA ARG A 79 1.77 7.09 -3.27
C ARG A 79 1.38 8.52 -2.88
N ASP A 80 0.18 8.69 -2.34
CA ASP A 80 -0.36 10.00 -1.97
C ASP A 80 -0.09 10.38 -0.49
N HIS A 81 0.51 9.47 0.29
CA HIS A 81 0.98 9.77 1.64
C HIS A 81 2.48 10.09 1.62
N LYS A 82 2.83 11.38 1.56
CA LYS A 82 4.20 11.88 1.36
C LYS A 82 5.24 11.16 2.23
N ASP A 83 5.05 11.16 3.54
CA ASP A 83 6.03 10.60 4.48
C ASP A 83 6.22 9.08 4.29
N THR A 84 5.16 8.37 3.89
CA THR A 84 5.25 6.93 3.64
C THR A 84 5.93 6.67 2.32
N PHE A 85 5.55 7.42 1.27
CA PHE A 85 6.15 7.29 -0.03
C PHE A 85 7.65 7.61 0.01
N GLU A 86 8.06 8.63 0.75
CA GLU A 86 9.49 8.97 0.93
C GLU A 86 10.26 7.90 1.72
N HIS A 87 9.57 7.10 2.54
CA HIS A 87 10.15 6.02 3.33
C HIS A 87 10.33 4.70 2.57
N ILE A 88 9.61 4.47 1.45
CA ILE A 88 9.71 3.18 0.75
C ILE A 88 11.08 3.01 0.08
N GLY A 89 11.65 1.82 0.19
CA GLY A 89 12.81 1.39 -0.56
C GLY A 89 12.61 0.02 -1.19
N LYS A 90 13.72 -0.67 -1.42
CA LYS A 90 13.72 -2.02 -2.01
C LYS A 90 12.83 -2.99 -1.24
N ALA A 91 12.98 -3.07 0.10
CA ALA A 91 12.30 -4.06 0.91
C ALA A 91 10.77 -3.89 0.87
N GLU A 92 10.30 -2.64 1.02
CA GLU A 92 8.89 -2.31 1.01
C GLU A 92 8.29 -2.52 -0.38
N LEU A 93 9.02 -2.20 -1.45
CA LEU A 93 8.55 -2.42 -2.82
C LEU A 93 8.52 -3.91 -3.18
N GLU A 94 9.51 -4.72 -2.78
CA GLU A 94 9.49 -6.17 -2.97
C GLU A 94 8.33 -6.82 -2.22
N GLU A 95 8.06 -6.37 -0.99
CA GLU A 95 6.91 -6.78 -0.18
C GLU A 95 5.58 -6.42 -0.85
N LEU A 96 5.40 -5.15 -1.20
CA LEU A 96 4.20 -4.65 -1.86
C LEU A 96 4.01 -5.26 -3.25
N GLY A 97 5.08 -5.69 -3.92
CA GLY A 97 5.06 -6.30 -5.25
C GLY A 97 4.78 -7.81 -5.26
N ARG A 98 4.83 -8.51 -4.12
CA ARG A 98 4.59 -9.96 -4.09
C ARG A 98 3.21 -10.33 -4.63
N GLY A 99 3.11 -11.36 -5.46
CA GLY A 99 1.83 -11.87 -5.97
C GLY A 99 1.22 -11.05 -7.13
N ILE A 100 2.00 -10.16 -7.74
CA ILE A 100 1.68 -9.60 -9.07
C ILE A 100 1.70 -10.76 -10.08
N ASN A 101 0.59 -10.98 -10.79
CA ASN A 101 0.40 -12.15 -11.66
C ASN A 101 -0.40 -11.85 -12.94
N SER A 102 -0.61 -10.57 -13.24
CA SER A 102 -1.32 -10.12 -14.44
C SER A 102 -0.79 -8.77 -14.91
N TRP A 103 -0.89 -8.49 -16.21
CA TRP A 103 -0.48 -7.22 -16.81
C TRP A 103 -1.07 -5.99 -16.09
N TRP A 104 -2.34 -6.06 -15.69
CA TRP A 104 -2.98 -4.97 -14.96
C TRP A 104 -2.33 -4.74 -13.58
N THR A 105 -2.00 -5.81 -12.84
CA THR A 105 -1.31 -5.67 -11.55
C THR A 105 0.13 -5.18 -11.68
N VAL A 106 0.83 -5.56 -12.76
CA VAL A 106 2.17 -5.05 -13.12
C VAL A 106 2.08 -3.55 -13.39
N ASP A 107 1.20 -3.12 -14.29
CA ASP A 107 1.05 -1.71 -14.68
C ASP A 107 0.68 -0.83 -13.49
N SER A 108 -0.25 -1.31 -12.65
CA SER A 108 -0.65 -0.60 -11.43
C SER A 108 0.52 -0.40 -10.48
N PHE A 109 1.33 -1.43 -10.25
CA PHE A 109 2.51 -1.35 -9.38
C PHE A 109 3.60 -0.46 -9.96
N ALA A 110 3.98 -0.69 -11.21
CA ALA A 110 5.06 0.03 -11.88
C ALA A 110 4.75 1.52 -12.00
N ARG A 111 3.52 1.88 -12.43
CA ARG A 111 3.14 3.29 -12.63
C ARG A 111 2.88 4.04 -11.32
N THR A 112 2.43 3.35 -10.28
CA THR A 112 2.02 4.00 -9.03
C THR A 112 3.14 4.05 -8.00
N LEU A 113 3.96 3.00 -7.91
CA LEU A 113 4.99 2.86 -6.87
C LEU A 113 6.41 2.77 -7.44
N ALA A 114 6.74 1.67 -8.11
CA ALA A 114 8.13 1.34 -8.44
C ALA A 114 8.77 2.37 -9.39
N GLY A 115 8.06 2.78 -10.45
CA GLY A 115 8.55 3.79 -11.39
C GLY A 115 8.76 5.15 -10.72
N PRO A 116 7.78 5.71 -10.01
CA PRO A 116 7.97 6.94 -9.24
C PRO A 116 9.10 6.87 -8.19
N ALA A 117 9.28 5.73 -7.51
CA ALA A 117 10.37 5.53 -6.55
C ALA A 117 11.74 5.50 -7.24
N TRP A 118 11.81 4.83 -8.39
CA TRP A 118 13.00 4.81 -9.24
C TRP A 118 13.37 6.21 -9.75
N LEU A 119 12.39 6.97 -10.26
CA LEU A 119 12.60 8.34 -10.73
C LEU A 119 13.13 9.27 -9.61
N ARG A 120 12.74 9.03 -8.36
CA ARG A 120 13.21 9.76 -7.17
C ARG A 120 14.50 9.20 -6.58
N ARG A 121 15.13 8.22 -7.23
CA ARG A 121 16.35 7.54 -6.78
C ARG A 121 16.21 6.85 -5.40
N GLN A 122 15.00 6.49 -5.00
CA GLN A 122 14.75 5.69 -3.80
C GLN A 122 15.15 4.22 -4.00
N ILE A 123 15.20 3.79 -5.26
CA ILE A 123 15.76 2.51 -5.71
C ILE A 123 16.69 2.73 -6.89
N SER A 124 17.63 1.81 -7.09
CA SER A 124 18.68 1.93 -8.09
C SER A 124 18.33 1.28 -9.43
N ASP A 125 19.03 1.66 -10.49
CA ASP A 125 18.92 1.07 -11.83
C ASP A 125 19.21 -0.44 -11.77
N GLU A 126 20.18 -0.87 -10.97
CA GLU A 126 20.53 -2.28 -10.81
C GLU A 126 19.36 -3.09 -10.25
N LEU A 127 18.56 -2.51 -9.35
CA LEU A 127 17.38 -3.18 -8.82
C LEU A 127 16.31 -3.37 -9.90
N ILE A 128 16.05 -2.34 -10.71
CA ILE A 128 15.10 -2.42 -11.83
C ILE A 128 15.56 -3.46 -12.86
N ILE A 129 16.84 -3.44 -13.23
CA ILE A 129 17.43 -4.43 -14.16
C ILE A 129 17.31 -5.84 -13.57
N LYS A 130 17.51 -6.00 -12.25
CA LYS A 130 17.32 -7.28 -11.57
C LYS A 130 15.87 -7.76 -11.67
N TRP A 131 14.89 -6.91 -11.39
CA TRP A 131 13.47 -7.28 -11.51
C TRP A 131 13.09 -7.64 -12.95
N ALA A 132 13.58 -6.89 -13.95
CA ALA A 132 13.34 -7.19 -15.36
C ALA A 132 13.92 -8.53 -15.84
N ARG A 133 14.87 -9.11 -15.08
CA ARG A 133 15.46 -10.43 -15.33
C ARG A 133 14.89 -11.52 -14.40
N SER A 134 13.94 -11.18 -13.53
CA SER A 134 13.29 -12.17 -12.68
C SER A 134 12.51 -13.18 -13.51
N LYS A 135 12.27 -14.36 -12.93
CA LYS A 135 11.39 -15.37 -13.51
C LYS A 135 9.91 -15.12 -13.17
N ASP A 136 9.66 -14.22 -12.23
CA ASP A 136 8.33 -13.71 -11.90
C ASP A 136 7.81 -12.83 -13.06
#